data_AF-A0A5E4QSU6-F1
#
_entry.id   AF-A0A5E4QSU6-F1
#
_cell.length_a   1.000
_cell.length_b   1.000
_cell.length_c   1.000
_cell.angle_alpha   90.00
_cell.angle_beta   90.00
_cell.angle_gamma   90.00
#
_symmetry.space_group_name_H-M   'P 1'
#
loop_
_entity.id
_entity.type
_entity.pdbx_description
1 polymer ?
#
loop_
_entity_poly.entity_id
_entity_poly.type
_entity_poly.pdbx_seq_one_letter_code
_entity_poly.pdbx_strand_id
1 'polypeptide(L)'
;MAFLIVSMKNNPLRAVAQFDFQATSPQEISFNANQDWAEAVAATQSGTASPEQKAKGSSWPIMLFYSVAAATPFILIKIRNFISNRKQEIIDDPNSWQNPLRAVALYDFEASSPHEISFHANQVITLAPQHLQGELWNSYWRVGTADRQRVGFVPLNHLNVIE
;
A
#
# COMPACT_ATOMS: atom_id res chain seq x y z
N MET A 1 -44.29 -32.10 1.02
CA MET A 1 -45.04 -30.95 0.46
C MET A 1 -44.37 -29.68 0.93
N ALA A 2 -43.63 -29.01 0.04
CA ALA A 2 -43.01 -27.72 0.34
C ALA A 2 -43.80 -26.66 -0.43
N PHE A 3 -44.46 -25.76 0.29
CA PHE A 3 -45.18 -24.63 -0.29
C PHE A 3 -44.34 -23.37 -0.08
N LEU A 4 -43.97 -22.69 -1.15
CA LEU A 4 -43.41 -21.34 -1.08
C LEU A 4 -44.57 -20.35 -1.30
N ILE A 5 -45.01 -19.68 -0.24
CA ILE A 5 -46.01 -18.60 -0.34
C ILE A 5 -45.26 -17.29 -0.57
N VAL A 6 -45.32 -16.76 -1.79
CA VAL A 6 -44.80 -15.41 -2.10
C VAL A 6 -45.90 -14.39 -1.85
N SER A 7 -45.77 -13.66 -0.74
CA SER A 7 -46.69 -12.58 -0.35
C SER A 7 -46.49 -11.35 -1.24
N MET A 8 -47.41 -11.12 -2.17
CA MET A 8 -47.49 -9.88 -2.96
C MET A 8 -48.10 -8.74 -2.13
N LYS A 9 -47.30 -8.11 -1.26
CA LYS A 9 -47.62 -6.78 -0.72
C LYS A 9 -46.42 -5.86 -0.89
N ASN A 10 -46.55 -4.99 -1.90
CA ASN A 10 -45.88 -3.70 -2.05
C ASN A 10 -44.38 -3.64 -2.41
N ASN A 11 -43.78 -4.70 -2.94
CA ASN A 11 -42.49 -4.58 -3.63
C ASN A 11 -42.35 -5.76 -4.62
N PRO A 12 -42.05 -5.57 -5.92
CA PRO A 12 -41.79 -6.71 -6.80
C PRO A 12 -40.44 -7.31 -6.42
N LEU A 13 -40.44 -8.17 -5.39
CA LEU A 13 -39.33 -9.05 -5.12
C LEU A 13 -39.23 -9.99 -6.32
N ARG A 14 -38.28 -9.68 -7.22
CA ARG A 14 -37.89 -10.57 -8.30
C ARG A 14 -37.33 -11.84 -7.67
N ALA A 15 -38.14 -12.90 -7.64
CA ALA A 15 -37.70 -14.22 -7.25
C ALA A 15 -37.12 -14.92 -8.49
N VAL A 16 -35.92 -15.48 -8.35
CA VAL A 16 -35.29 -16.29 -9.40
C VAL A 16 -35.47 -17.75 -9.02
N ALA A 17 -36.04 -18.56 -9.91
CA ALA A 17 -36.17 -19.99 -9.68
C ALA A 17 -34.78 -20.65 -9.68
N GLN A 18 -34.49 -21.49 -8.69
CA GLN A 18 -33.25 -22.27 -8.63
C GLN A 18 -33.38 -23.65 -9.28
N PHE A 19 -34.61 -24.11 -9.54
CA PHE A 19 -34.91 -25.42 -10.10
C PHE A 19 -36.03 -25.29 -11.13
N ASP A 20 -36.12 -26.24 -12.05
CA ASP A 20 -37.19 -26.28 -13.05
C ASP A 20 -38.49 -26.84 -12.43
N PHE A 21 -39.64 -26.32 -12.84
CA PHE A 21 -40.95 -26.81 -12.43
C PHE A 21 -41.95 -26.71 -13.57
N GLN A 22 -42.68 -27.80 -13.80
CA GLN A 22 -43.78 -27.90 -14.76
C GLN A 22 -45.09 -27.93 -13.99
N ALA A 23 -45.92 -26.90 -14.17
CA ALA A 23 -47.26 -26.83 -13.61
C ALA A 23 -48.11 -28.01 -14.09
N THR A 24 -48.80 -28.67 -13.17
CA THR A 24 -49.70 -29.79 -13.50
C THR A 24 -51.17 -29.39 -13.40
N SER A 25 -51.43 -28.17 -12.92
CA SER A 25 -52.75 -27.58 -12.70
C SER A 25 -52.84 -26.17 -13.29
N PRO A 26 -54.01 -25.71 -13.75
CA PRO A 26 -54.20 -24.35 -14.27
C PRO A 26 -53.93 -23.23 -13.25
N GLN A 27 -53.85 -23.55 -11.96
CA GLN A 27 -53.57 -22.60 -10.87
C GLN A 27 -52.07 -22.47 -10.56
N GLU A 28 -51.22 -23.23 -11.25
CA GLU A 28 -49.77 -23.24 -11.06
C GLU A 28 -49.06 -22.59 -12.24
N ILE A 29 -47.86 -22.05 -12.00
CA ILE A 29 -47.02 -21.41 -13.04
C ILE A 29 -45.76 -22.27 -13.21
N SER A 30 -45.46 -22.68 -14.44
CA SER A 30 -44.20 -23.35 -14.79
C SER A 30 -43.05 -22.35 -14.81
N PHE A 31 -41.88 -22.76 -14.31
CA PHE A 31 -40.66 -21.94 -14.34
C PHE A 31 -39.46 -22.76 -14.81
N ASN A 32 -38.59 -22.13 -15.61
CA ASN A 32 -37.36 -22.72 -16.10
C ASN A 32 -36.17 -21.88 -15.63
N ALA A 33 -35.36 -22.43 -14.73
CA ALA A 33 -34.28 -21.70 -14.08
C ALA A 33 -33.22 -21.23 -15.08
N ASN A 34 -32.93 -22.02 -16.11
CA ASN A 34 -31.90 -21.70 -17.09
C ASN A 34 -32.32 -20.58 -18.04
N GLN A 35 -33.61 -20.49 -18.39
CA GLN A 35 -34.13 -19.38 -19.20
C GLN A 35 -34.11 -18.07 -18.41
N ASP A 36 -34.50 -18.08 -17.14
CA ASP A 36 -34.52 -16.87 -16.31
C ASP A 36 -33.10 -16.30 -16.10
N TRP A 37 -32.10 -17.15 -15.86
CA TRP A 37 -30.70 -16.74 -15.79
C TRP A 37 -30.16 -16.25 -17.12
N ALA A 38 -30.45 -16.96 -18.22
CA ALA A 38 -30.04 -16.55 -19.55
C ALA A 38 -30.69 -15.21 -19.95
N GLU A 39 -31.94 -14.97 -19.59
CA GLU A 39 -32.65 -13.71 -19.83
C GLU A 39 -32.13 -12.58 -18.93
N ALA A 40 -31.80 -12.86 -17.67
CA ALA A 40 -31.17 -11.87 -16.79
C ALA A 40 -29.76 -11.46 -17.29
N VAL A 41 -28.96 -12.43 -17.74
CA VAL A 41 -27.64 -12.18 -18.35
C VAL A 41 -27.79 -11.47 -19.69
N ALA A 42 -28.72 -11.91 -20.55
CA ALA A 42 -29.00 -11.27 -21.83
C ALA A 42 -29.54 -9.85 -21.65
N ALA A 43 -30.43 -9.59 -20.69
CA ALA A 43 -30.94 -8.25 -20.38
C ALA A 43 -29.84 -7.33 -19.83
N THR A 44 -28.90 -7.87 -19.06
CA THR A 44 -27.71 -7.15 -18.59
C THR A 44 -26.75 -6.82 -19.75
N GLN A 45 -26.65 -7.70 -20.75
CA GLN A 45 -25.80 -7.51 -21.94
C GLN A 45 -26.45 -6.67 -23.05
N SER A 46 -27.77 -6.69 -23.18
CA SER A 46 -28.52 -6.00 -24.24
C SER A 46 -29.12 -4.66 -23.81
N GLY A 47 -29.05 -4.32 -22.51
CA GLY A 47 -29.47 -3.01 -22.00
C GLY A 47 -30.98 -2.73 -22.09
N THR A 48 -31.82 -3.76 -22.17
CA THR A 48 -33.28 -3.68 -22.39
C THR A 48 -34.10 -3.62 -21.11
N ALA A 49 -33.62 -2.91 -20.08
CA ALA A 49 -34.51 -2.47 -19.00
C ALA A 49 -35.52 -1.42 -19.57
N SER A 50 -36.76 -1.47 -19.09
CA SER A 50 -37.92 -0.65 -19.49
C SER A 50 -37.57 0.82 -19.83
N PRO A 51 -38.28 1.49 -20.78
CA PRO A 51 -37.85 2.75 -21.42
C PRO A 51 -37.59 3.94 -20.48
N GLU A 52 -38.03 3.88 -19.22
CA GLU A 52 -37.79 4.90 -18.20
C GLU A 52 -36.45 4.73 -17.46
N GLN A 53 -35.77 3.60 -17.66
CA GLN A 53 -34.43 3.29 -17.13
C GLN A 53 -33.43 3.09 -18.27
N LYS A 54 -33.42 4.01 -19.24
CA LYS A 54 -32.21 4.28 -20.05
C LYS A 54 -31.14 4.93 -19.17
N ALA A 55 -30.68 4.23 -18.14
CA ALA A 55 -29.35 4.50 -17.63
C ALA A 55 -28.39 3.98 -18.71
N LYS A 56 -27.95 4.91 -19.58
CA LYS A 56 -26.75 4.76 -20.41
C LYS A 56 -25.76 3.84 -19.68
N GLY A 57 -25.34 2.75 -20.33
CA GLY A 57 -24.40 1.78 -19.75
C GLY A 57 -23.32 2.51 -18.95
N SER A 58 -23.40 2.36 -17.63
CA SER A 58 -22.65 3.20 -16.71
C SER A 58 -21.18 2.82 -16.81
N SER A 59 -20.40 3.62 -17.52
CA SER A 59 -18.94 3.45 -17.62
C SER A 59 -18.23 3.79 -16.28
N TRP A 60 -18.99 4.07 -15.22
CA TRP A 60 -18.45 4.46 -13.92
C TRP A 60 -17.54 3.40 -13.28
N PRO A 61 -17.85 2.08 -13.30
CA PRO A 61 -16.91 1.08 -12.80
C PRO A 61 -15.61 1.01 -13.60
N ILE A 62 -15.71 1.21 -14.93
CA ILE A 62 -14.53 1.23 -15.83
C ILE A 62 -13.66 2.46 -15.53
N MET A 63 -14.28 3.63 -15.35
CA MET A 63 -13.56 4.85 -14.96
C MET A 63 -12.93 4.74 -13.56
N LEU A 64 -13.61 4.08 -12.62
CA LEU A 64 -13.08 3.84 -11.28
C LEU A 64 -11.87 2.88 -11.32
N PHE A 65 -11.90 1.86 -12.17
CA PHE A 65 -10.75 0.99 -12.39
C PHE A 65 -9.55 1.78 -12.93
N TYR A 66 -9.74 2.56 -14.00
CA TYR A 66 -8.66 3.33 -14.60
C TYR A 66 -8.13 4.44 -13.69
N SER A 67 -8.97 5.05 -12.85
CA SER A 67 -8.51 6.06 -11.90
C SER A 67 -7.59 5.45 -10.83
N VAL A 68 -7.95 4.29 -10.28
CA VAL A 68 -7.10 3.56 -9.33
C VAL A 68 -5.82 3.06 -10.01
N ALA A 69 -5.93 2.51 -11.22
CA ALA A 69 -4.77 2.04 -11.99
C ALA A 69 -3.78 3.18 -12.31
N ALA A 70 -4.27 4.36 -12.70
CA ALA A 70 -3.45 5.52 -12.98
C ALA A 70 -2.84 6.15 -11.69
N ALA A 71 -3.56 6.11 -10.57
CA ALA A 71 -3.07 6.63 -9.30
C ALA A 71 -1.99 5.75 -8.67
N THR A 72 -2.04 4.44 -8.90
CA THR A 72 -1.15 3.47 -8.24
C THR A 72 0.35 3.79 -8.42
N PRO A 73 0.88 3.99 -9.65
CA PRO A 73 2.29 4.34 -9.83
C PRO A 73 2.69 5.63 -9.13
N PHE A 74 1.81 6.64 -9.13
CA PHE A 74 2.09 7.96 -8.55
C PHE A 74 2.11 7.92 -7.02
N ILE A 75 1.17 7.20 -6.41
CA ILE A 75 1.08 7.05 -4.95
C ILE A 75 2.32 6.33 -4.42
N LEU A 76 2.79 5.27 -5.10
CA LEU A 76 4.00 4.53 -4.71
C LEU A 76 5.23 5.46 -4.65
N ILE A 77 5.43 6.29 -5.67
CA ILE A 77 6.55 7.26 -5.72
C ILE A 77 6.43 8.26 -4.57
N LYS A 78 5.24 8.81 -4.32
CA LYS A 78 5.03 9.76 -3.22
C LYS A 78 5.30 9.15 -1.84
N ILE A 79 4.82 7.93 -1.58
CA ILE A 79 5.07 7.25 -0.31
C ILE A 79 6.56 6.97 -0.13
N ARG A 80 7.24 6.49 -1.18
CA ARG A 80 8.70 6.28 -1.13
C ARG A 80 9.43 7.57 -0.80
N ASN A 81 9.11 8.67 -1.48
CA ASN A 81 9.76 9.96 -1.24
C ASN A 81 9.47 10.47 0.19
N PHE A 82 8.24 10.31 0.68
CA PHE A 82 7.88 10.69 2.04
C PHE A 82 8.68 9.88 3.08
N ILE A 83 8.77 8.56 2.92
CA ILE A 83 9.56 7.70 3.82
C ILE A 83 11.03 8.06 3.76
N SER A 84 11.60 8.27 2.56
CA SER A 84 12.99 8.69 2.39
C SER A 84 13.28 10.03 3.06
N ASN A 85 12.42 11.04 2.88
CA ASN A 85 12.58 12.35 3.50
C ASN A 85 12.53 12.28 5.03
N ARG A 86 11.60 11.47 5.57
CA ARG A 86 11.49 11.25 7.03
C ARG A 86 12.70 10.52 7.59
N LYS A 87 13.22 9.52 6.86
CA LYS A 87 14.47 8.86 7.25
C LYS A 87 15.63 9.85 7.26
N GLN A 88 15.73 10.72 6.26
CA GLN A 88 16.76 11.74 6.21
C GLN A 88 16.63 12.73 7.36
N GLU A 89 15.43 13.21 7.68
CA GLU A 89 15.16 14.08 8.84
C GLU A 89 15.64 13.45 10.17
N ILE A 90 15.37 12.16 10.37
CA ILE A 90 15.83 11.41 11.56
C ILE A 90 17.35 11.21 11.54
N ILE A 91 17.95 10.96 10.38
CA ILE A 91 19.41 10.82 10.26
C ILE A 91 20.09 12.16 10.54
N ASP A 92 19.55 13.27 10.05
CA ASP A 92 20.11 14.60 10.22
C ASP A 92 19.99 15.12 11.66
N ASP A 93 19.05 14.59 12.46
CA ASP A 93 18.95 14.86 13.90
C ASP A 93 19.54 13.71 14.74
N PRO A 94 20.81 13.83 15.18
CA PRO A 94 21.46 12.78 15.96
C PRO A 94 20.85 12.56 17.34
N ASN A 95 20.06 13.50 17.87
CA ASN A 95 19.40 13.36 19.16
C ASN A 95 18.14 12.50 19.07
N SER A 96 17.60 12.32 17.87
CA SER A 96 16.44 11.47 17.61
C SER A 96 16.78 9.97 17.52
N TRP A 97 18.08 9.63 17.45
CA TRP A 97 18.53 8.25 17.26
C TRP A 97 18.26 7.37 18.48
N GLN A 98 17.54 6.27 18.25
CA GLN A 98 17.25 5.28 19.29
C GLN A 98 18.33 4.19 19.30
N ASN A 99 18.91 3.93 20.47
CA ASN A 99 19.99 2.95 20.68
C ASN A 99 21.16 3.13 19.69
N PRO A 100 21.80 4.32 19.65
CA PRO A 100 22.94 4.54 18.77
C PRO A 100 24.14 3.71 19.21
N LEU A 101 24.90 3.25 18.22
CA LEU A 101 26.17 2.56 18.46
C LEU A 101 27.24 3.59 18.80
N ARG A 102 28.22 3.21 19.62
CA ARG A 102 29.38 4.08 19.91
C ARG A 102 30.62 3.47 19.29
N ALA A 103 31.53 4.33 18.87
CA ALA A 103 32.83 3.92 18.38
C ALA A 103 33.89 4.89 18.89
N VAL A 104 35.12 4.39 19.02
CA VAL A 104 36.28 5.21 19.35
C VAL A 104 37.14 5.35 18.11
N ALA A 105 37.50 6.58 17.75
CA ALA A 105 38.43 6.84 16.67
C ALA A 105 39.82 6.30 17.01
N LEU A 106 40.41 5.51 16.11
CA LEU A 106 41.75 4.95 16.26
C LEU A 106 42.83 5.96 15.85
N TYR A 107 42.52 6.81 14.86
CA TYR A 107 43.42 7.79 14.28
C TYR A 107 42.68 9.10 14.03
N ASP A 108 43.44 10.17 13.82
CA ASP A 108 42.91 11.43 13.32
C ASP A 108 42.38 11.25 11.89
N PHE A 109 41.27 11.90 11.58
CA PHE A 109 40.69 11.92 10.24
C PHE A 109 40.26 13.33 9.88
N GLU A 110 40.73 13.83 8.75
CA GLU A 110 40.31 15.11 8.18
C GLU A 110 39.33 14.86 7.02
N ALA A 111 38.13 15.43 7.13
CA ALA A 111 37.12 15.34 6.10
C ALA A 111 37.63 15.90 4.76
N SER A 112 37.55 15.08 3.72
CA SER A 112 37.89 15.46 2.34
C SER A 112 36.68 16.00 1.58
N SER A 113 35.47 15.76 2.10
CA SER A 113 34.19 16.14 1.51
C SER A 113 33.30 16.85 2.52
N PRO A 114 32.41 17.78 2.11
CA PRO A 114 31.44 18.42 2.99
C PRO A 114 30.49 17.43 3.70
N HIS A 115 30.32 16.24 3.12
CA HIS A 115 29.47 15.17 3.68
C HIS A 115 30.19 14.31 4.71
N GLU A 116 31.49 14.52 4.95
CA GLU A 116 32.29 13.82 5.95
C GLU A 116 32.48 14.70 7.19
N ILE A 117 32.76 14.06 8.32
CA ILE A 117 33.15 14.76 9.56
C ILE A 117 34.61 14.49 9.89
N SER A 118 35.33 15.53 10.31
CA SER A 118 36.66 15.40 10.89
C SER A 118 36.55 15.01 12.35
N PHE A 119 37.49 14.19 12.83
CA PHE A 119 37.58 13.78 14.23
C PHE A 119 39.01 13.43 14.60
N HIS A 120 39.28 13.41 15.89
CA HIS A 120 40.60 13.10 16.43
C HIS A 120 40.69 11.68 16.99
N ALA A 121 41.90 11.13 17.05
CA ALA A 121 42.17 9.87 17.70
C ALA A 121 41.68 9.88 19.16
N ASN A 122 41.16 8.74 19.61
CA ASN A 122 40.50 8.52 20.89
C ASN A 122 39.19 9.30 21.11
N GLN A 123 38.68 10.01 20.10
CA GLN A 123 37.37 10.66 20.19
C GLN A 123 36.24 9.62 20.10
N VAL A 124 35.21 9.77 20.94
CA VAL A 124 34.01 8.93 20.87
C VAL A 124 33.09 9.48 19.79
N ILE A 125 32.80 8.65 18.81
CA ILE A 125 31.87 8.91 17.71
C ILE A 125 30.57 8.16 17.99
N THR A 126 29.45 8.86 17.88
CA THR A 126 28.12 8.24 17.94
C THR A 126 27.71 7.87 16.52
N LEU A 127 27.42 6.60 16.27
CA LEU A 127 27.02 6.08 14.97
C LEU A 127 25.50 5.91 14.91
N ALA A 128 24.93 6.25 13.75
CA ALA A 128 23.52 6.04 13.50
C ALA A 128 23.17 4.54 13.59
N PRO A 129 22.00 4.15 14.13
CA PRO A 129 21.56 2.77 14.17
C PRO A 129 21.49 2.09 12.79
N GLN A 130 21.76 0.78 12.73
CA GLN A 130 21.79 -0.01 11.48
C GLN A 130 20.54 0.20 10.59
N HIS A 131 19.35 0.25 11.20
CA HIS A 131 18.09 0.40 10.48
C HIS A 131 17.93 1.76 9.76
N LEU A 132 18.66 2.79 10.18
CA LEU A 132 18.68 4.10 9.53
C LEU A 132 19.70 4.17 8.38
N GLN A 133 20.77 3.37 8.44
CA GLN A 133 21.86 3.45 7.46
C GLN A 133 21.52 2.84 6.09
N GLY A 134 20.49 2.00 6.00
CA GLY A 134 20.07 1.39 4.73
C GLY A 134 21.20 0.60 4.06
N GLU A 135 21.48 0.92 2.79
CA GLU A 135 22.52 0.23 1.99
C GLU A 135 23.95 0.58 2.44
N LEU A 136 24.15 1.70 3.15
CA LEU A 136 25.47 2.12 3.63
C LEU A 136 26.05 1.16 4.66
N TRP A 137 25.21 0.34 5.30
CA TRP A 137 25.67 -0.64 6.29
C TRP A 137 26.65 -1.66 5.71
N ASN A 138 26.57 -1.99 4.42
CA ASN A 138 27.52 -2.92 3.80
C ASN A 138 28.74 -2.22 3.17
N SER A 139 28.82 -0.89 3.30
CA SER A 139 29.95 -0.09 2.80
C SER A 139 31.03 0.12 3.87
N TYR A 140 32.18 0.65 3.47
CA TYR A 140 33.24 1.08 4.41
C TYR A 140 32.92 2.40 5.13
N TRP A 141 31.75 2.99 4.89
CA TRP A 141 31.32 4.25 5.49
C TRP A 141 30.13 4.03 6.42
N ARG A 142 30.05 4.87 7.46
CA ARG A 142 28.93 4.93 8.38
C ARG A 142 28.48 6.36 8.54
N VAL A 143 27.21 6.55 8.84
CA VAL A 143 26.73 7.86 9.28
C VAL A 143 26.95 7.97 10.79
N GLY A 144 27.56 9.07 11.21
CA GLY A 144 27.85 9.33 12.60
C GLY A 144 28.01 10.81 12.91
N THR A 145 28.23 11.09 14.18
CA THR A 145 28.45 12.43 14.72
C THR A 145 29.48 12.37 15.84
N ALA A 146 30.34 13.37 15.90
CA ALA A 146 31.35 13.51 16.94
C ALA A 146 30.90 14.44 18.09
N ASP A 147 29.93 15.31 17.83
CA ASP A 147 29.49 16.40 18.71
C ASP A 147 27.97 16.43 18.95
N ARG A 148 27.21 15.54 18.31
CA ARG A 148 25.73 15.53 18.28
C ARG A 148 25.10 16.80 17.69
N GLN A 149 25.86 17.54 16.90
CA GLN A 149 25.39 18.73 16.19
C GLN A 149 25.52 18.53 14.69
N ARG A 150 26.66 18.01 14.23
CA ARG A 150 26.91 17.73 12.82
C ARG A 150 26.93 16.24 12.56
N VAL A 151 26.11 15.82 11.62
CA VAL A 151 26.07 14.44 11.10
C VAL A 151 26.84 14.38 9.78
N GLY A 152 27.57 13.29 9.58
CA GLY A 152 28.22 13.01 8.31
C GLY A 152 28.80 11.61 8.23
N PHE A 153 29.50 11.35 7.13
CA PHE A 153 30.16 10.08 6.88
C PHE A 153 31.45 9.95 7.69
N VAL A 154 31.65 8.73 8.19
CA VAL A 154 32.79 8.32 8.99
C VAL A 154 33.32 7.00 8.43
N PRO A 155 34.62 6.88 8.15
CA PRO A 155 35.19 5.66 7.59
C PRO A 155 35.40 4.61 8.69
N LEU A 156 34.90 3.38 8.46
CA LEU A 156 34.93 2.31 9.46
C LEU A 156 36.33 1.85 9.86
N ASN A 157 37.29 1.88 8.92
CA ASN A 157 38.66 1.46 9.18
C ASN A 157 39.40 2.36 10.18
N HIS A 158 38.87 3.55 10.47
CA HIS A 158 39.41 4.47 11.47
C HIS A 158 38.70 4.35 12.82
N LEU A 159 37.77 3.40 12.96
CA LEU A 159 36.93 3.27 14.13
C LEU A 159 37.09 1.90 14.79
N ASN A 160 37.04 1.90 16.11
CA ASN A 160 36.79 0.71 16.91
C ASN A 160 35.39 0.81 17.52
N VAL A 161 34.45 -0.01 17.04
CA VAL A 161 33.08 -0.01 17.54
C VAL A 161 33.06 -0.63 18.94
N ILE A 162 32.43 0.07 19.87
CA ILE A 162 32.24 -0.38 21.26
C ILE A 162 30.73 -0.62 21.46
N GLU A 163 30.38 -1.87 21.81
CA GLU A 163 29.00 -2.26 22.17
C GLU A 163 28.61 -1.77 23.56
#